data_AF-A0A354TJ40-F1
#
_entry.id   AF-A0A354TJ40-F1
#
_cell.length_a   1.000
_cell.length_b   1.000
_cell.length_c   1.000
_cell.angle_alpha   90.00
_cell.angle_beta   90.00
_cell.angle_gamma   90.00
#
_symmetry.space_group_name_H-M   'P 1'
#
loop_
_entity.id
_entity.type
_entity.pdbx_description
1 polymer ?
#
loop_
_entity_poly.entity_id
_entity_poly.type
_entity_poly.pdbx_seq_one_letter_code
_entity_poly.pdbx_strand_id
1 'polypeptide(L)'
;MSIQTTTVGSYPVPDWLSALPSEQAVIDATRVVFDTQRQAGIDLPTDGELYRFDVNHPDTNGMIEYFVHKLGGIDSRVGREDTAAFRSKHEMVFRSKPAAVVRGPITEGVLNLAEDCARAGKVAGGPFKFTLTSPYMLARTLLDTHYHDFAALNMAIADALAAQAADLICDCVQVDEANIPGNPADAPIAAAGINRVLDAVKGQKAVHFCFGNYGGQTIQKGEWAALISFLNSLRADHLVLELAHRPAADLDALKELDPKIGVGLGVVDIKVNHVESADEIARRIEAAEKKLGAGRVKFIHPDCGFWMLKRSIADRKIEALAKGRDRFEGR
;
A
#
# COMPACT_ATOMS: atom_id res chain seq x y z
N MET A 1 1.12 -25.54 4.79
CA MET A 1 1.56 -24.71 3.65
C MET A 1 2.64 -23.79 4.17
N SER A 2 3.67 -23.50 3.36
CA SER A 2 4.73 -22.56 3.74
C SER A 2 4.20 -21.12 3.74
N ILE A 3 4.70 -20.32 4.67
CA ILE A 3 4.52 -18.87 4.73
C ILE A 3 5.33 -18.22 3.60
N GLN A 4 4.67 -17.40 2.79
CA GLN A 4 5.30 -16.67 1.69
C GLN A 4 5.88 -15.34 2.16
N THR A 5 6.88 -14.84 1.44
CA THR A 5 7.49 -13.52 1.68
C THR A 5 7.07 -12.54 0.58
N THR A 6 6.75 -11.31 0.97
CA THR A 6 6.44 -10.19 0.05
C THR A 6 6.96 -8.89 0.63
N THR A 7 7.13 -7.87 -0.19
CA THR A 7 7.24 -6.48 0.27
C THR A 7 5.88 -5.78 0.15
N VAL A 8 5.70 -4.61 0.75
CA VAL A 8 4.41 -3.90 0.66
C VAL A 8 4.20 -3.30 -0.73
N GLY A 9 5.20 -2.63 -1.28
CA GLY A 9 5.06 -1.91 -2.56
C GLY A 9 6.33 -1.13 -2.89
N SER A 10 6.38 0.12 -2.43
CA SER A 10 7.49 1.05 -2.70
C SER A 10 8.87 0.60 -2.21
N TYR A 11 9.89 1.05 -2.95
CA TYR A 11 11.31 0.81 -2.70
C TYR A 11 12.10 2.15 -2.74
N PRO A 12 13.25 2.30 -2.06
CA PRO A 12 14.06 3.51 -2.14
C PRO A 12 14.49 3.81 -3.58
N VAL A 13 14.22 5.01 -4.06
CA VAL A 13 14.60 5.43 -5.42
C VAL A 13 16.13 5.34 -5.56
N PRO A 14 16.66 4.53 -6.51
CA PRO A 14 18.10 4.44 -6.71
C PRO A 14 18.70 5.81 -7.07
N ASP A 15 19.86 6.13 -6.50
CA ASP A 15 20.49 7.45 -6.67
C ASP A 15 20.69 7.82 -8.15
N TRP A 16 21.00 6.85 -8.99
CA TRP A 16 21.20 7.05 -10.43
C TRP A 16 19.88 7.33 -11.18
N LEU A 17 18.74 6.80 -10.72
CA LEU A 17 17.43 7.12 -11.29
C LEU A 17 17.03 8.57 -10.96
N SER A 18 17.26 8.98 -9.72
CA SER A 18 17.04 10.36 -9.29
C SER A 18 17.95 11.35 -10.03
N ALA A 19 19.19 10.95 -10.34
CA ALA A 19 20.15 11.80 -11.03
C ALA A 19 19.86 11.97 -12.53
N LEU A 20 19.38 10.92 -13.21
CA LEU A 20 19.14 10.90 -14.66
C LEU A 20 17.82 10.16 -15.00
N PRO A 21 16.66 10.77 -14.72
CA PRO A 21 15.37 10.14 -14.97
C PRO A 21 15.10 10.01 -16.47
N SER A 22 14.73 8.81 -16.90
CA SER A 22 14.28 8.48 -18.25
C SER A 22 13.41 7.23 -18.23
N GLU A 23 12.64 6.97 -19.28
CA GLU A 23 11.86 5.72 -19.39
C GLU A 23 12.76 4.48 -19.29
N GLN A 24 13.94 4.51 -19.92
CA GLN A 24 14.93 3.44 -19.82
C GLN A 24 15.41 3.27 -18.38
N ALA A 25 15.78 4.37 -17.71
CA ALA A 25 16.27 4.32 -16.32
C ALA A 25 15.21 3.76 -15.36
N VAL A 26 13.93 4.09 -15.54
CA VAL A 26 12.83 3.53 -14.74
C VAL A 26 12.74 2.02 -14.96
N ILE A 27 12.76 1.54 -16.20
CA ILE A 27 12.69 0.11 -16.52
C ILE A 27 13.88 -0.64 -15.93
N ASP A 28 15.09 -0.11 -16.07
CA ASP A 28 16.30 -0.71 -15.53
C ASP A 28 16.27 -0.74 -14.00
N ALA A 29 15.74 0.30 -13.36
CA ALA A 29 15.63 0.37 -11.91
C ALA A 29 14.59 -0.63 -11.39
N THR A 30 13.44 -0.73 -12.05
CA THR A 30 12.41 -1.72 -11.73
C THR A 30 12.96 -3.15 -11.86
N ARG A 31 13.77 -3.43 -12.89
CA ARG A 31 14.46 -4.74 -13.02
C ARG A 31 15.38 -5.02 -11.83
N VAL A 32 16.22 -4.04 -11.46
CA VAL A 32 17.11 -4.15 -10.29
C VAL A 32 16.32 -4.42 -9.01
N VAL A 33 15.17 -3.76 -8.83
CA VAL A 33 14.31 -3.94 -7.65
C VAL A 33 13.71 -5.35 -7.60
N PHE A 34 13.21 -5.87 -8.72
CA PHE A 34 12.73 -7.26 -8.80
C PHE A 34 13.85 -8.25 -8.49
N ASP A 35 14.99 -8.12 -9.14
CA ASP A 35 16.13 -9.03 -8.95
C ASP A 35 16.67 -8.98 -7.52
N THR A 36 16.77 -7.79 -6.93
CA THR A 36 17.21 -7.62 -5.52
C THR A 36 16.28 -8.36 -4.56
N GLN A 37 14.96 -8.21 -4.73
CA GLN A 37 13.97 -8.91 -3.91
C GLN A 37 14.05 -10.43 -4.10
N ARG A 38 14.13 -10.92 -5.34
CA ARG A 38 14.22 -12.36 -5.62
C ARG A 38 15.49 -13.00 -5.06
N GLN A 39 16.64 -12.35 -5.24
CA GLN A 39 17.92 -12.81 -4.69
C GLN A 39 17.89 -12.88 -3.17
N ALA A 40 17.14 -11.98 -2.52
CA ALA A 40 16.93 -11.98 -1.08
C ALA A 40 15.87 -12.99 -0.60
N GLY A 41 15.26 -13.78 -1.50
CA GLY A 41 14.27 -14.81 -1.13
C GLY A 41 12.84 -14.29 -0.97
N ILE A 42 12.48 -13.20 -1.66
CA ILE A 42 11.09 -12.73 -1.74
C ILE A 42 10.31 -13.56 -2.76
N ASP A 43 9.26 -14.24 -2.29
CA ASP A 43 8.41 -15.13 -3.09
C ASP A 43 7.52 -14.32 -4.06
N LEU A 44 6.93 -13.23 -3.58
CA LEU A 44 6.06 -12.33 -4.35
C LEU A 44 6.60 -10.88 -4.31
N PRO A 45 7.51 -10.50 -5.22
CA PRO A 45 8.11 -9.17 -5.24
C PRO A 45 7.17 -8.11 -5.83
N THR A 46 7.49 -6.84 -5.59
CA THR A 46 6.82 -5.66 -6.16
C THR A 46 7.75 -4.89 -7.10
N ASP A 47 7.17 -4.00 -7.91
CA ASP A 47 7.90 -3.16 -8.88
C ASP A 47 8.67 -1.97 -8.24
N GLY A 48 8.51 -1.76 -6.93
CA GLY A 48 9.11 -0.66 -6.18
C GLY A 48 8.45 0.70 -6.39
N GLU A 49 7.38 0.79 -7.19
CA GLU A 49 6.60 2.01 -7.45
C GLU A 49 7.42 3.20 -8.02
N LEU A 50 8.56 2.92 -8.64
CA LEU A 50 9.55 3.94 -9.01
C LEU A 50 9.04 4.98 -10.02
N TYR A 51 8.09 4.61 -10.87
CA TYR A 51 7.46 5.50 -11.86
C TYR A 51 6.45 6.48 -11.24
N ARG A 52 6.09 6.30 -9.96
CA ARG A 52 5.19 7.19 -9.24
C ARG A 52 5.93 8.35 -8.59
N PHE A 53 7.23 8.20 -8.39
CA PHE A 53 8.04 9.20 -7.72
C PHE A 53 8.11 10.50 -8.52
N ASP A 54 7.79 11.61 -7.85
CA ASP A 54 7.94 12.97 -8.38
C ASP A 54 8.82 13.77 -7.40
N VAL A 55 9.92 14.32 -7.90
CA VAL A 55 10.85 15.14 -7.11
C VAL A 55 10.20 16.42 -6.58
N ASN A 56 9.12 16.90 -7.22
CA ASN A 56 8.36 18.05 -6.75
C ASN A 56 7.36 17.71 -5.65
N HIS A 57 7.06 16.42 -5.46
CA HIS A 57 6.15 15.89 -4.44
C HIS A 57 6.72 14.61 -3.80
N PRO A 58 7.90 14.67 -3.17
CA PRO A 58 8.59 13.47 -2.73
C PRO A 58 7.93 12.82 -1.52
N ASP A 59 7.19 13.59 -0.70
CA ASP A 59 6.73 13.21 0.63
C ASP A 59 5.76 12.01 0.69
N THR A 60 5.21 11.57 -0.44
CA THR A 60 4.20 10.50 -0.52
C THR A 60 4.59 9.36 -1.46
N ASN A 61 5.80 9.38 -2.04
CA ASN A 61 6.24 8.48 -3.12
C ASN A 61 5.23 8.32 -4.27
N GLY A 62 4.44 9.37 -4.53
CA GLY A 62 3.39 9.33 -5.54
C GLY A 62 2.19 8.44 -5.18
N MET A 63 2.03 8.00 -3.93
CA MET A 63 0.85 7.24 -3.49
C MET A 63 -0.45 8.00 -3.78
N ILE A 64 -0.43 9.33 -3.75
CA ILE A 64 -1.64 10.15 -3.96
C ILE A 64 -1.55 10.88 -5.30
N GLU A 65 -0.55 11.75 -5.45
CA GLU A 65 -0.41 12.69 -6.56
C GLU A 65 -0.37 11.98 -7.92
N TYR A 66 0.31 10.84 -8.02
CA TYR A 66 0.37 10.05 -9.26
C TYR A 66 -1.01 9.70 -9.82
N PHE A 67 -1.95 9.39 -8.93
CA PHE A 67 -3.31 8.99 -9.30
C PHE A 67 -4.17 10.22 -9.53
N VAL A 68 -4.28 11.11 -8.54
CA VAL A 68 -5.24 12.22 -8.59
C VAL A 68 -4.89 13.28 -9.64
N HIS A 69 -3.62 13.42 -10.03
CA HIS A 69 -3.24 14.34 -11.12
C HIS A 69 -3.53 13.77 -12.52
N LYS A 70 -3.78 12.46 -12.62
CA LYS A 70 -4.03 11.77 -13.90
C LYS A 70 -5.50 11.43 -14.13
N LEU A 71 -6.30 11.29 -13.07
CA LEU A 71 -7.76 11.11 -13.20
C LEU A 71 -8.43 12.34 -13.82
N GLY A 72 -9.43 12.12 -14.68
CA GLY A 72 -10.20 13.20 -15.28
C GLY A 72 -11.21 13.78 -14.28
N GLY A 73 -11.59 15.05 -14.48
CA GLY A 73 -12.47 15.78 -13.55
C GLY A 73 -11.75 16.37 -12.32
N ILE A 74 -10.46 16.07 -12.16
CA ILE A 74 -9.60 16.58 -11.10
C ILE A 74 -8.61 17.60 -11.68
N ASP A 75 -8.53 18.80 -11.08
CA ASP A 75 -7.53 19.82 -11.41
C ASP A 75 -6.39 19.79 -10.40
N SER A 76 -5.18 19.47 -10.87
CA SER A 76 -3.95 19.46 -10.06
C SER A 76 -3.45 20.87 -9.71
N ARG A 77 -3.95 21.91 -10.37
CA ARG A 77 -3.59 23.31 -10.08
C ARG A 77 -4.39 23.80 -8.88
N VAL A 78 -3.75 23.78 -7.71
CA VAL A 78 -4.33 24.22 -6.45
C VAL A 78 -4.00 25.70 -6.19
N GLY A 79 -5.03 26.53 -6.06
CA GLY A 79 -4.88 27.94 -5.73
C GLY A 79 -4.84 28.25 -4.22
N ARG A 80 -4.64 29.53 -3.88
CA ARG A 80 -4.69 30.02 -2.50
C ARG A 80 -6.06 29.78 -1.86
N GLU A 81 -7.12 30.03 -2.62
CA GLU A 81 -8.51 29.87 -2.14
C GLU A 81 -8.84 28.40 -1.87
N ASP A 82 -8.45 27.51 -2.78
CA ASP A 82 -8.60 26.06 -2.59
C ASP A 82 -7.85 25.59 -1.33
N THR A 83 -6.64 26.12 -1.10
CA THR A 83 -5.85 25.82 0.11
C THR A 83 -6.57 26.30 1.38
N ALA A 84 -7.14 27.50 1.37
CA ALA A 84 -7.87 28.05 2.51
C ALA A 84 -9.15 27.23 2.78
N ALA A 85 -9.89 26.87 1.74
CA ALA A 85 -11.08 26.03 1.85
C ALA A 85 -10.72 24.65 2.42
N PHE A 86 -9.68 24.00 1.90
CA PHE A 86 -9.25 22.69 2.41
C PHE A 86 -8.81 22.72 3.87
N ARG A 87 -8.12 23.77 4.32
CA ARG A 87 -7.70 23.91 5.73
C ARG A 87 -8.87 24.03 6.71
N SER A 88 -10.05 24.41 6.24
CA SER A 88 -11.25 24.43 7.08
C SER A 88 -11.83 23.02 7.31
N LYS A 89 -11.40 22.03 6.52
CA LYS A 89 -11.68 20.61 6.76
C LYS A 89 -10.80 20.11 7.92
N HIS A 90 -11.40 19.53 8.94
CA HIS A 90 -10.70 19.06 10.15
C HIS A 90 -10.18 17.62 10.00
N GLU A 91 -10.58 16.93 8.94
CA GLU A 91 -10.45 15.48 8.76
C GLU A 91 -9.06 15.04 8.26
N MET A 92 -8.15 15.97 7.91
CA MET A 92 -6.83 15.72 7.31
C MET A 92 -5.72 16.58 7.91
N VAL A 93 -5.60 16.56 9.25
CA VAL A 93 -4.66 17.42 10.01
C VAL A 93 -3.19 17.31 9.57
N PHE A 94 -2.77 16.16 9.03
CA PHE A 94 -1.40 15.97 8.55
C PHE A 94 -1.09 16.69 7.23
N ARG A 95 -2.10 17.16 6.49
CA ARG A 95 -1.93 17.82 5.19
C ARG A 95 -2.57 19.20 5.18
N SER A 96 -1.76 20.23 4.94
CA SER A 96 -2.21 21.63 4.98
C SER A 96 -2.71 22.18 3.63
N LYS A 97 -2.68 21.36 2.58
CA LYS A 97 -3.10 21.69 1.20
C LYS A 97 -3.76 20.46 0.57
N PRO A 98 -4.81 20.61 -0.25
CA PRO A 98 -5.37 19.46 -0.97
C PRO A 98 -4.33 18.91 -1.95
N ALA A 99 -4.44 17.62 -2.29
CA ALA A 99 -3.63 17.03 -3.36
C ALA A 99 -4.05 17.54 -4.75
N ALA A 100 -5.35 17.77 -4.93
CA ALA A 100 -5.97 18.36 -6.11
C ALA A 100 -7.43 18.75 -5.80
N VAL A 101 -8.11 19.38 -6.77
CA VAL A 101 -9.51 19.82 -6.62
C VAL A 101 -10.42 19.09 -7.61
N VAL A 102 -11.51 18.51 -7.12
CA VAL A 102 -12.54 17.89 -7.98
C VAL A 102 -13.43 19.00 -8.52
N ARG A 103 -13.35 19.23 -9.83
CA ARG A 103 -14.08 20.29 -10.56
C ARG A 103 -15.22 19.75 -11.42
N GLY A 104 -15.23 18.44 -11.67
CA GLY A 104 -16.23 17.79 -12.51
C GLY A 104 -16.33 16.29 -12.24
N PRO A 105 -17.10 15.55 -13.07
CA PRO A 105 -17.26 14.12 -12.90
C PRO A 105 -15.93 13.38 -13.08
N ILE A 106 -15.65 12.43 -12.18
CA ILE A 106 -14.45 11.60 -12.24
C ILE A 106 -14.53 10.67 -13.46
N THR A 107 -13.43 10.62 -14.21
CA THR A 107 -13.20 9.65 -15.29
C THR A 107 -11.76 9.14 -15.18
N GLU A 108 -11.39 8.13 -15.98
CA GLU A 108 -10.03 7.59 -15.99
C GLU A 108 -8.95 8.65 -16.35
N GLY A 109 -9.33 9.69 -17.11
CA GLY A 109 -8.40 10.73 -17.55
C GLY A 109 -7.25 10.16 -18.36
N VAL A 110 -6.02 10.49 -17.94
CA VAL A 110 -4.76 9.99 -18.52
C VAL A 110 -4.07 8.95 -17.62
N LEU A 111 -4.74 8.48 -16.57
CA LEU A 111 -4.21 7.38 -15.75
C LEU A 111 -4.14 6.13 -16.61
N ASN A 112 -3.05 5.36 -16.53
CA ASN A 112 -2.87 4.15 -17.31
C ASN A 112 -2.15 3.06 -16.51
N LEU A 113 -2.84 2.49 -15.53
CA LEU A 113 -2.31 1.44 -14.66
C LEU A 113 -2.02 0.14 -15.44
N ALA A 114 -2.77 -0.12 -16.51
CA ALA A 114 -2.53 -1.29 -17.38
C ALA A 114 -1.16 -1.20 -18.05
N GLU A 115 -0.77 -0.02 -18.56
CA GLU A 115 0.57 0.20 -19.12
C GLU A 115 1.68 0.12 -18.06
N ASP A 116 1.45 0.71 -16.88
CA ASP A 116 2.40 0.63 -15.78
C ASP A 116 2.66 -0.83 -15.35
N CYS A 117 1.57 -1.60 -15.19
CA CYS A 117 1.62 -3.01 -14.83
C CYS A 117 2.28 -3.85 -15.94
N ALA A 118 1.94 -3.61 -17.21
CA ALA A 118 2.56 -4.30 -18.34
C ALA A 118 4.06 -4.01 -18.44
N ARG A 119 4.49 -2.77 -18.16
CA ARG A 119 5.91 -2.40 -18.11
C ARG A 119 6.65 -3.14 -16.98
N ALA A 120 6.06 -3.21 -15.78
CA ALA A 120 6.62 -3.99 -14.68
C ALA A 120 6.72 -5.49 -15.05
N GLY A 121 5.66 -6.05 -15.63
CA GLY A 121 5.61 -7.46 -16.05
C GLY A 121 6.70 -7.85 -17.06
N LYS A 122 7.12 -6.92 -17.95
CA LYS A 122 8.23 -7.17 -18.89
C LYS A 122 9.57 -7.45 -18.22
N VAL A 123 9.77 -7.02 -16.97
CA VAL A 123 11.03 -7.17 -16.23
C VAL A 123 10.89 -7.90 -14.89
N ALA A 124 9.69 -8.36 -14.53
CA ALA A 124 9.41 -9.01 -13.25
C ALA A 124 10.09 -10.38 -13.07
N GLY A 125 10.46 -11.05 -14.18
CA GLY A 125 11.13 -12.35 -14.15
C GLY A 125 10.31 -13.47 -13.49
N GLY A 126 8.98 -13.36 -13.48
CA GLY A 126 8.06 -14.31 -12.84
C GLY A 126 6.91 -13.62 -12.10
N PRO A 127 6.23 -14.33 -11.19
CA PRO A 127 5.09 -13.81 -10.45
C PRO A 127 5.38 -12.52 -9.69
N PHE A 128 4.49 -11.54 -9.72
CA PHE A 128 4.66 -10.28 -8.99
C PHE A 128 3.36 -9.66 -8.48
N LYS A 129 3.51 -8.77 -7.50
CA LYS A 129 2.42 -7.97 -6.93
C LYS A 129 2.47 -6.53 -7.41
N PHE A 130 1.34 -6.02 -7.89
CA PHE A 130 1.16 -4.64 -8.33
C PHE A 130 0.27 -3.88 -7.33
N THR A 131 0.65 -2.68 -6.93
CA THR A 131 -0.10 -1.89 -5.94
C THR A 131 -0.93 -0.80 -6.60
N LEU A 132 -2.00 -0.33 -5.94
CA LEU A 132 -2.70 0.90 -6.29
C LEU A 132 -3.33 1.51 -5.04
N THR A 133 -3.52 2.82 -5.02
CA THR A 133 -4.09 3.50 -3.85
C THR A 133 -5.60 3.38 -3.83
N SER A 134 -6.14 3.08 -2.65
CA SER A 134 -7.57 2.96 -2.39
C SER A 134 -8.37 4.23 -2.74
N PRO A 135 -9.63 4.07 -3.20
CA PRO A 135 -10.50 5.20 -3.50
C PRO A 135 -10.73 6.13 -2.30
N TYR A 136 -10.85 5.56 -1.09
CA TYR A 136 -11.08 6.32 0.13
C TYR A 136 -9.89 7.19 0.48
N MET A 137 -8.67 6.63 0.50
CA MET A 137 -7.44 7.40 0.68
C MET A 137 -7.33 8.55 -0.33
N LEU A 138 -7.58 8.30 -1.61
CA LEU A 138 -7.54 9.34 -2.64
C LEU A 138 -8.59 10.43 -2.38
N ALA A 139 -9.85 10.05 -2.14
CA ALA A 139 -10.95 10.98 -1.87
C ALA A 139 -10.67 11.90 -0.69
N ARG A 140 -10.08 11.37 0.40
CA ARG A 140 -9.75 12.15 1.61
C ARG A 140 -8.76 13.28 1.34
N THR A 141 -7.92 13.14 0.33
CA THR A 141 -6.88 14.13 0.01
C THR A 141 -7.36 15.24 -0.91
N LEU A 142 -8.59 15.15 -1.42
CA LEU A 142 -9.15 16.05 -2.42
C LEU A 142 -10.01 17.16 -1.79
N LEU A 143 -9.95 18.33 -2.41
CA LEU A 143 -11.00 19.33 -2.22
C LEU A 143 -12.13 19.06 -3.22
N ASP A 144 -13.28 18.64 -2.71
CA ASP A 144 -14.46 18.38 -3.54
C ASP A 144 -15.29 19.66 -3.74
N THR A 145 -15.39 20.12 -5.00
CA THR A 145 -16.25 21.24 -5.42
C THR A 145 -17.32 20.83 -6.43
N HIS A 146 -17.53 19.51 -6.61
CA HIS A 146 -18.47 18.98 -7.60
C HIS A 146 -19.52 18.05 -6.98
N TYR A 147 -19.11 17.01 -6.26
CA TYR A 147 -20.04 16.00 -5.72
C TYR A 147 -20.73 16.50 -4.46
N HIS A 148 -19.99 17.19 -3.58
CA HIS A 148 -20.43 17.61 -2.26
C HIS A 148 -20.96 16.46 -1.38
N ASP A 149 -20.58 15.23 -1.72
CA ASP A 149 -20.91 13.99 -1.04
C ASP A 149 -19.67 13.09 -1.10
N PHE A 150 -19.10 12.82 0.07
CA PHE A 150 -17.87 12.05 0.18
C PHE A 150 -18.04 10.59 -0.26
N ALA A 151 -19.20 9.98 0.00
CA ALA A 151 -19.47 8.61 -0.43
C ALA A 151 -19.63 8.53 -1.95
N ALA A 152 -20.28 9.53 -2.56
CA ALA A 152 -20.40 9.63 -4.01
C ALA A 152 -19.05 9.83 -4.70
N LEU A 153 -18.20 10.74 -4.17
CA LEU A 153 -16.84 10.94 -4.69
C LEU A 153 -15.99 9.66 -4.57
N ASN A 154 -16.02 9.01 -3.40
CA ASN A 154 -15.30 7.76 -3.17
C ASN A 154 -15.72 6.68 -4.17
N MET A 155 -17.02 6.52 -4.43
CA MET A 155 -17.51 5.56 -5.43
C MET A 155 -17.14 5.94 -6.86
N ALA A 156 -17.16 7.22 -7.23
CA ALA A 156 -16.75 7.67 -8.56
C ALA A 156 -15.26 7.39 -8.84
N ILE A 157 -14.39 7.60 -7.84
CA ILE A 157 -12.97 7.21 -7.92
C ILE A 157 -12.86 5.67 -8.00
N ALA A 158 -13.65 4.94 -7.21
CA ALA A 158 -13.65 3.49 -7.23
C ALA A 158 -14.04 2.91 -8.59
N ASP A 159 -15.04 3.49 -9.27
CA ASP A 159 -15.46 3.08 -10.61
C ASP A 159 -14.34 3.30 -11.64
N ALA A 160 -13.65 4.44 -11.60
CA ALA A 160 -12.53 4.72 -12.49
C ALA A 160 -11.35 3.76 -12.24
N LEU A 161 -11.00 3.49 -10.98
CA LEU A 161 -9.94 2.54 -10.64
C LEU A 161 -10.33 1.09 -10.96
N ALA A 162 -11.59 0.71 -10.78
CA ALA A 162 -12.09 -0.63 -11.11
C ALA A 162 -12.04 -0.89 -12.63
N ALA A 163 -12.33 0.12 -13.45
CA ALA A 163 -12.16 0.02 -14.91
C ALA A 163 -10.72 -0.35 -15.28
N GLN A 164 -9.72 0.29 -14.65
CA GLN A 164 -8.30 0.00 -14.90
C GLN A 164 -7.87 -1.34 -14.30
N ALA A 165 -8.36 -1.67 -13.11
CA ALA A 165 -8.02 -2.91 -12.39
C ALA A 165 -8.41 -4.16 -13.19
N ALA A 166 -9.46 -4.08 -14.02
CA ALA A 166 -9.92 -5.17 -14.88
C ALA A 166 -8.88 -5.60 -15.93
N ASP A 167 -7.96 -4.72 -16.31
CA ASP A 167 -6.96 -4.94 -17.35
C ASP A 167 -5.54 -5.17 -16.80
N LEU A 168 -5.39 -5.27 -15.48
CA LEU A 168 -4.10 -5.57 -14.85
C LEU A 168 -3.73 -7.05 -15.07
N ILE A 169 -2.52 -7.27 -15.59
CA ILE A 169 -1.95 -8.60 -15.83
C ILE A 169 -0.77 -8.80 -14.87
N CYS A 170 -1.09 -9.26 -13.66
CA CYS A 170 -0.15 -9.63 -12.61
C CYS A 170 -0.77 -10.72 -11.71
N ASP A 171 0.03 -11.32 -10.84
CA ASP A 171 -0.40 -12.44 -10.00
C ASP A 171 -1.21 -11.96 -8.80
N CYS A 172 -0.87 -10.78 -8.28
CA CYS A 172 -1.58 -10.15 -7.17
C CYS A 172 -1.75 -8.65 -7.38
N VAL A 173 -2.94 -8.13 -7.14
CA VAL A 173 -3.22 -6.69 -7.02
C VAL A 173 -3.42 -6.36 -5.55
N GLN A 174 -2.71 -5.34 -5.06
CA GLN A 174 -2.86 -4.82 -3.71
C GLN A 174 -3.47 -3.42 -3.74
N VAL A 175 -4.52 -3.22 -2.95
CA VAL A 175 -5.09 -1.89 -2.71
C VAL A 175 -4.52 -1.33 -1.40
N ASP A 176 -3.89 -0.15 -1.45
CA ASP A 176 -3.24 0.46 -0.29
C ASP A 176 -4.14 1.52 0.35
N GLU A 177 -4.42 1.38 1.65
CA GLU A 177 -5.29 2.27 2.41
C GLU A 177 -4.65 2.65 3.76
N ALA A 178 -4.21 3.92 3.87
CA ALA A 178 -3.46 4.43 5.01
C ALA A 178 -4.23 5.47 5.86
N ASN A 179 -5.53 5.66 5.59
CA ASN A 179 -6.38 6.64 6.26
C ASN A 179 -7.48 5.99 7.11
N ILE A 180 -8.09 4.89 6.64
CA ILE A 180 -9.15 4.21 7.40
C ILE A 180 -8.73 3.80 8.82
N PRO A 181 -7.46 3.47 9.13
CA PRO A 181 -7.12 3.05 10.49
C PRO A 181 -7.28 4.14 11.55
N GLY A 182 -7.28 5.42 11.14
CA GLY A 182 -7.58 6.56 12.00
C GLY A 182 -9.04 7.05 11.92
N ASN A 183 -9.85 6.45 11.06
CA ASN A 183 -11.22 6.88 10.77
C ASN A 183 -12.21 5.69 10.70
N PRO A 184 -12.26 4.82 11.73
CA PRO A 184 -13.05 3.59 11.67
C PRO A 184 -14.56 3.81 11.44
N ALA A 185 -15.08 5.01 11.74
CA ALA A 185 -16.48 5.36 11.48
C ALA A 185 -16.83 5.34 9.97
N ASP A 186 -15.85 5.58 9.10
CA ASP A 186 -16.04 5.60 7.65
C ASP A 186 -15.90 4.21 7.00
N ALA A 187 -15.79 3.16 7.82
CA ALA A 187 -15.59 1.79 7.37
C ALA A 187 -16.56 1.34 6.26
N PRO A 188 -17.89 1.60 6.32
CA PRO A 188 -18.80 1.20 5.25
C PRO A 188 -18.49 1.89 3.91
N ILE A 189 -18.09 3.16 3.94
CA ILE A 189 -17.76 3.95 2.74
C ILE A 189 -16.46 3.43 2.13
N ALA A 190 -15.42 3.25 2.95
CA ALA A 190 -14.14 2.70 2.50
C ALA A 190 -14.30 1.29 1.93
N ALA A 191 -15.05 0.42 2.61
CA ALA A 191 -15.27 -0.96 2.16
C ALA A 191 -16.00 -1.00 0.82
N ALA A 192 -16.99 -0.13 0.60
CA ALA A 192 -17.71 -0.06 -0.67
C ALA A 192 -16.77 0.28 -1.84
N GLY A 193 -15.94 1.31 -1.67
CA GLY A 193 -14.97 1.73 -2.70
C GLY A 193 -13.88 0.69 -2.94
N ILE A 194 -13.27 0.16 -1.88
CA ILE A 194 -12.22 -0.86 -1.99
C ILE A 194 -12.78 -2.12 -2.66
N ASN A 195 -13.92 -2.63 -2.20
CA ASN A 195 -14.52 -3.83 -2.79
C ASN A 195 -14.90 -3.65 -4.25
N ARG A 196 -15.33 -2.45 -4.67
CA ARG A 196 -15.62 -2.15 -6.07
C ARG A 196 -14.40 -2.35 -6.97
N VAL A 197 -13.21 -1.98 -6.49
CA VAL A 197 -11.93 -2.21 -7.21
C VAL A 197 -11.54 -3.68 -7.13
N LEU A 198 -11.62 -4.30 -5.95
CA LEU A 198 -11.28 -5.72 -5.77
C LEU A 198 -12.14 -6.65 -6.65
N ASP A 199 -13.41 -6.32 -6.87
CA ASP A 199 -14.32 -7.10 -7.72
C ASP A 199 -13.88 -7.14 -9.19
N ALA A 200 -13.13 -6.15 -9.66
CA ALA A 200 -12.64 -6.08 -11.03
C ALA A 200 -11.32 -6.85 -11.24
N VAL A 201 -10.60 -7.15 -10.16
CA VAL A 201 -9.31 -7.84 -10.22
C VAL A 201 -9.50 -9.31 -10.58
N LYS A 202 -8.75 -9.79 -11.59
CA LYS A 202 -8.76 -11.18 -12.06
C LYS A 202 -7.82 -12.12 -11.28
N GLY A 203 -6.75 -11.59 -10.70
CA GLY A 203 -5.74 -12.32 -9.94
C GLY A 203 -6.01 -12.37 -8.44
N GLN A 204 -4.97 -12.66 -7.66
CA GLN A 204 -5.06 -12.60 -6.20
C GLN A 204 -5.27 -11.16 -5.74
N LYS A 205 -6.04 -10.98 -4.67
CA LYS A 205 -6.45 -9.68 -4.13
C LYS A 205 -5.89 -9.49 -2.73
N ALA A 206 -5.15 -8.40 -2.55
CA ALA A 206 -4.61 -7.98 -1.28
C ALA A 206 -5.12 -6.59 -0.90
N VAL A 207 -5.21 -6.30 0.40
CA VAL A 207 -5.40 -4.93 0.88
C VAL A 207 -4.40 -4.63 1.97
N HIS A 208 -3.63 -3.57 1.78
CA HIS A 208 -2.67 -3.10 2.77
C HIS A 208 -3.29 -2.02 3.65
N PHE A 209 -3.10 -2.17 4.95
CA PHE A 209 -3.44 -1.16 5.94
C PHE A 209 -2.23 -0.87 6.83
N CYS A 210 -1.93 0.41 6.99
CA CYS A 210 -0.91 0.90 7.91
C CYS A 210 -1.38 2.15 8.66
N PHE A 211 -0.65 2.52 9.70
CA PHE A 211 -0.89 3.73 10.47
C PHE A 211 -0.07 4.91 9.95
N GLY A 212 0.43 4.82 8.72
CA GLY A 212 1.23 5.84 8.04
C GLY A 212 2.74 5.64 8.22
N ASN A 213 3.50 6.18 7.26
CA ASN A 213 4.97 6.18 7.27
C ASN A 213 5.52 7.47 6.62
N TYR A 214 4.94 8.63 6.94
CA TYR A 214 5.46 9.92 6.46
C TYR A 214 6.59 10.37 7.39
N GLY A 215 7.83 10.43 6.88
CA GLY A 215 8.97 10.81 7.73
C GLY A 215 9.32 9.79 8.83
N GLY A 216 8.94 8.51 8.66
CA GLY A 216 9.08 7.50 9.71
C GLY A 216 8.10 7.65 10.87
N GLN A 217 7.05 8.47 10.73
CA GLN A 217 6.09 8.74 11.79
C GLN A 217 4.82 7.88 11.68
N THR A 218 4.22 7.60 12.84
CA THR A 218 2.84 7.13 12.94
C THR A 218 1.90 8.31 12.82
N ILE A 219 1.00 8.24 11.85
CA ILE A 219 0.12 9.34 11.42
C ILE A 219 -1.30 9.12 11.94
N GLN A 220 -1.77 7.88 11.84
CA GLN A 220 -3.09 7.48 12.31
C GLN A 220 -3.03 6.99 13.76
N LYS A 221 -4.08 7.29 14.52
CA LYS A 221 -4.31 6.73 15.85
C LYS A 221 -5.49 5.77 15.76
N GLY A 222 -5.29 4.53 16.21
CA GLY A 222 -6.32 3.50 16.20
C GLY A 222 -5.77 2.15 16.63
N GLU A 223 -6.62 1.14 16.61
CA GLU A 223 -6.34 -0.25 17.00
C GLU A 223 -7.07 -1.18 16.03
N TRP A 224 -6.51 -2.36 15.76
CA TRP A 224 -7.12 -3.32 14.83
C TRP A 224 -8.48 -3.80 15.31
N ALA A 225 -8.70 -3.87 16.63
CA ALA A 225 -9.98 -4.27 17.24
C ALA A 225 -11.16 -3.42 16.71
N ALA A 226 -10.95 -2.12 16.52
CA ALA A 226 -12.00 -1.21 16.01
C ALA A 226 -12.33 -1.45 14.53
N LEU A 227 -11.48 -2.18 13.79
CA LEU A 227 -11.58 -2.38 12.35
C LEU A 227 -11.92 -3.82 11.97
N ILE A 228 -12.04 -4.76 12.90
CA ILE A 228 -12.29 -6.19 12.58
C ILE A 228 -13.51 -6.38 11.69
N SER A 229 -14.64 -5.73 12.01
CA SER A 229 -15.85 -5.80 11.18
C SER A 229 -15.62 -5.28 9.76
N PHE A 230 -14.87 -4.18 9.64
CA PHE A 230 -14.45 -3.63 8.36
C PHE A 230 -13.56 -4.60 7.58
N LEU A 231 -12.51 -5.13 8.21
CA LEU A 231 -11.59 -6.09 7.60
C LEU A 231 -12.33 -7.33 7.10
N ASN A 232 -13.29 -7.84 7.87
CA ASN A 232 -14.13 -8.99 7.50
C ASN A 232 -15.13 -8.69 6.37
N SER A 233 -15.39 -7.41 6.06
CA SER A 233 -16.27 -7.01 4.95
C SER A 233 -15.54 -6.94 3.60
N LEU A 234 -14.21 -7.06 3.60
CA LEU A 234 -13.39 -6.94 2.39
C LEU A 234 -13.39 -8.24 1.58
N ARG A 235 -13.51 -8.11 0.26
CA ARG A 235 -13.50 -9.23 -0.70
C ARG A 235 -12.08 -9.56 -1.18
N ALA A 236 -11.14 -9.52 -0.24
CA ALA A 236 -9.72 -9.79 -0.45
C ALA A 236 -9.38 -11.25 -0.11
N ASP A 237 -8.33 -11.78 -0.75
CA ASP A 237 -7.81 -13.11 -0.42
C ASP A 237 -6.88 -13.05 0.80
N HIS A 238 -6.19 -11.92 1.00
CA HIS A 238 -5.39 -11.66 2.19
C HIS A 238 -5.27 -10.17 2.51
N LEU A 239 -4.90 -9.89 3.76
CA LEU A 239 -4.57 -8.54 4.24
C LEU A 239 -3.06 -8.40 4.40
N VAL A 240 -2.55 -7.17 4.32
CA VAL A 240 -1.14 -6.84 4.55
C VAL A 240 -1.11 -5.80 5.67
N LEU A 241 -0.85 -6.23 6.91
CA LEU A 241 -1.11 -5.44 8.11
C LEU A 241 0.16 -4.99 8.82
N GLU A 242 0.24 -3.70 9.15
CA GLU A 242 1.26 -3.16 10.07
C GLU A 242 1.09 -3.79 11.48
N LEU A 243 2.12 -4.48 11.97
CA LEU A 243 2.10 -5.22 13.24
C LEU A 243 3.45 -5.19 14.01
N ALA A 244 4.58 -4.95 13.35
CA ALA A 244 5.89 -4.93 14.02
C ALA A 244 6.07 -3.70 14.93
N HIS A 245 5.54 -2.55 14.51
CA HIS A 245 5.51 -1.29 15.25
C HIS A 245 4.16 -1.07 15.97
N ARG A 246 3.53 -2.13 16.48
CA ARG A 246 2.19 -2.10 17.09
C ARG A 246 2.15 -2.81 18.46
N PRO A 247 1.22 -2.44 19.35
CA PRO A 247 1.07 -3.12 20.63
C PRO A 247 0.66 -4.60 20.44
N ALA A 248 1.06 -5.48 21.34
CA ALA A 248 0.77 -6.92 21.21
C ALA A 248 -0.74 -7.27 21.21
N ALA A 249 -1.59 -6.38 21.71
CA ALA A 249 -3.05 -6.51 21.71
C ALA A 249 -3.66 -6.43 20.29
N ASP A 250 -2.99 -5.74 19.36
CA ASP A 250 -3.45 -5.63 17.97
C ASP A 250 -3.42 -6.99 17.26
N LEU A 251 -2.48 -7.86 17.64
CA LEU A 251 -2.45 -9.25 17.18
C LEU A 251 -3.57 -10.09 17.81
N ASP A 252 -4.04 -9.77 19.01
CA ASP A 252 -5.14 -10.51 19.64
C ASP A 252 -6.48 -10.24 18.94
N ALA A 253 -6.70 -9.03 18.44
CA ALA A 253 -7.90 -8.67 17.68
C ALA A 253 -8.08 -9.54 16.41
N LEU A 254 -6.97 -9.93 15.77
CA LEU A 254 -7.00 -10.70 14.53
C LEU A 254 -7.50 -12.15 14.70
N LYS A 255 -7.74 -12.62 15.94
CA LYS A 255 -8.43 -13.90 16.18
C LYS A 255 -9.87 -13.90 15.64
N GLU A 256 -10.48 -12.73 15.56
CA GLU A 256 -11.85 -12.54 15.06
C GLU A 256 -11.90 -12.30 13.53
N LEU A 257 -10.75 -12.30 12.86
CA LEU A 257 -10.68 -12.17 11.41
C LEU A 257 -11.27 -13.43 10.74
N ASP A 258 -12.09 -13.23 9.70
CA ASP A 258 -12.70 -14.29 8.92
C ASP A 258 -11.61 -15.30 8.49
N PRO A 259 -11.77 -16.61 8.76
CA PRO A 259 -10.79 -17.63 8.42
C PRO A 259 -10.51 -17.73 6.91
N LYS A 260 -11.41 -17.24 6.05
CA LYS A 260 -11.22 -17.19 4.59
C LYS A 260 -10.20 -16.15 4.16
N ILE A 261 -9.99 -15.10 4.96
CA ILE A 261 -9.05 -14.02 4.67
C ILE A 261 -7.69 -14.40 5.26
N GLY A 262 -6.66 -14.46 4.40
CA GLY A 262 -5.28 -14.70 4.81
C GLY A 262 -4.68 -13.54 5.58
N VAL A 263 -3.80 -13.84 6.54
CA VAL A 263 -3.07 -12.81 7.29
C VAL A 263 -1.68 -12.61 6.69
N GLY A 264 -1.42 -11.41 6.18
CA GLY A 264 -0.09 -10.86 5.97
C GLY A 264 0.36 -10.16 7.24
N LEU A 265 1.46 -10.67 7.81
CA LEU A 265 2.02 -10.23 9.07
C LEU A 265 3.19 -9.27 8.83
N GLY A 266 3.03 -8.01 9.24
CA GLY A 266 4.11 -7.06 9.39
C GLY A 266 5.12 -7.51 10.44
N VAL A 267 6.35 -7.81 10.02
CA VAL A 267 7.43 -8.31 10.90
C VAL A 267 8.71 -7.50 10.82
N VAL A 268 8.76 -6.46 9.99
CA VAL A 268 9.89 -5.55 9.84
C VAL A 268 9.39 -4.12 10.03
N ASP A 269 9.94 -3.40 10.99
CA ASP A 269 9.60 -2.02 11.29
C ASP A 269 10.35 -1.10 10.32
N ILE A 270 9.61 -0.41 9.45
CA ILE A 270 10.18 0.51 8.46
C ILE A 270 10.34 1.95 8.97
N LYS A 271 9.91 2.25 10.21
CA LYS A 271 9.99 3.59 10.81
C LYS A 271 11.36 3.85 11.44
N VAL A 272 12.18 2.81 11.60
CA VAL A 272 13.53 2.89 12.18
C VAL A 272 14.58 2.26 11.28
N ASN A 273 15.83 2.73 11.42
CA ASN A 273 16.98 2.21 10.67
C ASN A 273 17.56 0.89 11.22
N HIS A 274 17.11 0.46 12.40
CA HIS A 274 17.53 -0.82 12.97
C HIS A 274 17.12 -1.95 12.03
N VAL A 275 18.06 -2.81 11.64
CA VAL A 275 17.77 -4.00 10.84
C VAL A 275 17.50 -5.16 11.78
N GLU A 276 16.31 -5.74 11.66
CA GLU A 276 15.89 -6.91 12.42
C GLU A 276 16.80 -8.11 12.15
N SER A 277 17.02 -8.92 13.17
CA SER A 277 17.62 -10.24 13.03
C SER A 277 16.58 -11.28 12.59
N ALA A 278 17.08 -12.36 11.96
CA ALA A 278 16.23 -13.49 11.58
C ALA A 278 15.49 -14.10 12.78
N ASP A 279 16.14 -14.18 13.95
CA ASP A 279 15.51 -14.72 15.16
C ASP A 279 14.40 -13.80 15.71
N GLU A 280 14.53 -12.47 15.58
CA GLU A 280 13.45 -11.54 15.95
C GLU A 280 12.22 -11.73 15.08
N ILE A 281 12.43 -11.84 13.76
CA ILE A 281 11.35 -12.10 12.81
C ILE A 281 10.71 -13.47 13.07
N ALA A 282 11.52 -14.52 13.26
CA ALA A 282 11.01 -15.87 13.55
C ALA A 282 10.16 -15.90 14.83
N ARG A 283 10.59 -15.20 15.91
CA ARG A 283 9.80 -15.06 17.14
C ARG A 283 8.48 -14.31 16.93
N ARG A 284 8.46 -13.28 16.07
CA ARG A 284 7.22 -12.56 15.72
C ARG A 284 6.24 -13.49 14.99
N ILE A 285 6.73 -14.31 14.06
CA ILE A 285 5.92 -15.31 13.36
C ILE A 285 5.38 -16.36 14.33
N GLU A 286 6.23 -16.91 15.21
CA GLU A 286 5.82 -17.89 16.22
C GLU A 286 4.74 -17.33 17.15
N ALA A 287 4.89 -16.09 17.62
CA ALA A 287 3.89 -15.43 18.45
C ALA A 287 2.54 -15.27 17.73
N ALA A 288 2.56 -14.93 16.44
CA ALA A 288 1.36 -14.82 15.62
C ALA A 288 0.69 -16.17 15.39
N GLU A 289 1.43 -17.19 14.96
CA GLU A 289 0.89 -18.54 14.72
C GLU A 289 0.34 -19.18 16.00
N LYS A 290 0.99 -18.96 17.15
CA LYS A 290 0.48 -19.42 18.46
C LYS A 290 -0.84 -18.75 18.85
N LYS A 291 -1.01 -17.46 18.51
CA LYS A 291 -2.22 -16.70 18.86
C LYS A 291 -3.38 -16.91 17.89
N LEU A 292 -3.08 -16.92 16.59
CA LEU A 292 -4.08 -16.97 15.52
C LEU A 292 -4.45 -18.40 15.14
N GLY A 293 -3.54 -19.36 15.37
CA GLY A 293 -3.66 -20.75 14.95
C GLY A 293 -2.76 -21.07 13.77
N ALA A 294 -2.31 -22.32 13.71
CA ALA A 294 -1.34 -22.76 12.70
C ALA A 294 -1.87 -22.59 11.27
N GLY A 295 -1.04 -22.02 10.39
CA GLY A 295 -1.32 -21.77 8.99
C GLY A 295 -2.23 -20.56 8.72
N ARG A 296 -2.48 -19.70 9.73
CA ARG A 296 -3.24 -18.44 9.53
C ARG A 296 -2.39 -17.38 8.87
N VAL A 297 -1.10 -17.29 9.21
CA VAL A 297 -0.16 -16.40 8.54
C VAL A 297 0.12 -16.97 7.14
N LYS A 298 -0.25 -16.21 6.11
CA LYS A 298 -0.02 -16.56 4.70
C LYS A 298 1.22 -15.88 4.15
N PHE A 299 1.43 -14.63 4.56
CA PHE A 299 2.55 -13.81 4.14
C PHE A 299 3.24 -13.17 5.33
N ILE A 300 4.54 -12.94 5.21
CA ILE A 300 5.25 -11.96 6.03
C ILE A 300 5.81 -10.84 5.14
N HIS A 301 5.86 -9.64 5.71
CA HIS A 301 6.27 -8.44 4.99
C HIS A 301 6.77 -7.34 5.96
N PRO A 302 7.40 -6.26 5.47
CA PRO A 302 7.59 -5.04 6.25
C PRO A 302 6.25 -4.36 6.56
N ASP A 303 6.19 -3.58 7.65
CA ASP A 303 4.98 -2.90 8.09
C ASP A 303 4.38 -1.92 7.07
N CYS A 304 5.21 -1.36 6.20
CA CYS A 304 4.81 -0.46 5.12
C CYS A 304 5.89 -0.51 4.00
N GLY A 305 5.77 0.34 2.98
CA GLY A 305 6.76 0.46 1.91
C GLY A 305 8.12 1.02 2.37
N PHE A 306 9.18 0.74 1.62
CA PHE A 306 10.56 1.05 1.99
C PHE A 306 11.05 2.44 1.53
N TRP A 307 10.27 3.20 0.78
CA TRP A 307 10.74 4.42 0.08
C TRP A 307 11.45 5.46 0.96
N MET A 308 11.12 5.52 2.26
CA MET A 308 11.75 6.43 3.24
C MET A 308 13.14 5.98 3.71
N LEU A 309 13.49 4.70 3.55
CA LEU A 309 14.77 4.15 4.02
C LEU A 309 15.86 4.38 2.98
N LYS A 310 17.12 4.37 3.42
CA LYS A 310 18.24 4.23 2.50
C LYS A 310 18.28 2.82 1.92
N ARG A 311 18.67 2.71 0.65
CA ARG A 311 18.77 1.43 -0.08
C ARG A 311 19.53 0.36 0.72
N SER A 312 20.67 0.73 1.31
CA SER A 312 21.50 -0.18 2.12
C SER A 312 20.79 -0.74 3.36
N ILE A 313 19.82 -0.02 3.92
CA ILE A 313 18.99 -0.49 5.04
C ILE A 313 17.83 -1.34 4.53
N ALA A 314 17.15 -0.91 3.46
CA ALA A 314 16.07 -1.65 2.84
C ALA A 314 16.53 -3.05 2.40
N ASP A 315 17.66 -3.15 1.70
CA ASP A 315 18.20 -4.43 1.22
C ASP A 315 18.47 -5.42 2.37
N ARG A 316 19.05 -4.94 3.47
CA ARG A 316 19.35 -5.76 4.65
C ARG A 316 18.09 -6.20 5.39
N LYS A 317 17.06 -5.34 5.43
CA LYS A 317 15.74 -5.68 5.99
C LYS A 317 15.00 -6.72 5.14
N ILE A 318 15.08 -6.61 3.81
CA ILE A 318 14.52 -7.58 2.87
C ILE A 318 15.22 -8.95 3.05
N GLU A 319 16.55 -8.97 3.14
CA GLU A 319 17.30 -10.20 3.39
C GLU A 319 16.96 -10.84 4.75
N ALA A 320 16.82 -10.03 5.80
CA ALA A 320 16.42 -10.51 7.12
C ALA A 320 15.01 -11.14 7.11
N LEU A 321 14.08 -10.58 6.31
CA LEU A 321 12.71 -11.07 6.17
C LEU A 321 12.67 -12.55 5.76
N ALA A 322 13.35 -12.90 4.66
CA ALA A 322 13.37 -14.28 4.17
C ALA A 322 14.09 -15.22 5.13
N LYS A 323 15.25 -14.81 5.67
CA LYS A 323 15.97 -15.59 6.69
C LYS A 323 15.12 -15.85 7.94
N GLY A 324 14.31 -14.88 8.35
CA GLY A 324 13.39 -15.03 9.48
C GLY A 324 12.27 -16.03 9.21
N ARG A 325 11.68 -16.02 8.00
CA ARG A 325 10.74 -17.06 7.55
C ARG A 325 11.37 -18.44 7.59
N ASP A 326 12.52 -18.59 6.94
CA ASP A 326 13.23 -19.87 6.83
C ASP A 326 13.61 -20.40 8.22
N ARG A 327 14.07 -19.52 9.11
CA ARG A 327 14.39 -19.86 10.50
C ARG A 327 13.17 -20.38 11.27
N PHE A 328 12.01 -19.75 11.12
CA PHE A 328 10.76 -20.22 11.74
C PHE A 328 10.33 -21.59 11.18
N GLU A 329 10.49 -21.81 9.88
CA GLU A 329 10.10 -23.07 9.23
C GLU A 329 11.15 -24.19 9.35
N GLY A 330 12.32 -23.91 9.92
CA GLY A 330 13.39 -24.90 10.12
C GLY A 330 14.14 -25.29 8.84
N ARG A 331 14.29 -24.34 7.90
CA ARG A 331 15.04 -24.53 6.65
C ARG A 331 16.51 -24.13 6.78
#